data_AF-A0A1Y4GF87-F1
#
_entry.id   AF-A0A1Y4GF87-F1
#
_cell.length_a   1.000
_cell.length_b   1.000
_cell.length_c   1.000
_cell.angle_alpha   90.00
_cell.angle_beta   90.00
_cell.angle_gamma   90.00
#
_symmetry.space_group_name_H-M   'P 1'
#
loop_
_entity.id
_entity.type
_entity.pdbx_description
1 polymer ?
#
loop_
_entity_poly.entity_id
_entity_poly.type
_entity_poly.pdbx_seq_one_letter_code
_entity_poly.pdbx_strand_id
1 'polypeptide(L)'
;MLDYMNEGGSIMWAIAALSAAALAVTIERLMFFRKASGDAENLERVFASAVSGGHGRGELQSSPASLSRLFSDALSQWEAGREDMKLLTEESVRREIYRWERHLFVLEIVGKLAPMLGLLGTVLGMVEMFGSLHMGGQISAEAVTGGIWKALYTTVAGLSVAIPVIFVNGLLNSRIDGEEEKLRRGADWVMRLHRKRGA
;
A
#
# COMPACT_ATOMS: atom_id res chain seq x y z
N MET A 1 -25.32 2.07 -16.46
CA MET A 1 -23.94 1.90 -15.93
C MET A 1 -22.99 1.56 -17.06
N LEU A 2 -23.20 0.45 -17.79
CA LEU A 2 -22.43 0.14 -19.01
C LEU A 2 -22.63 1.18 -20.11
N ASP A 3 -23.82 1.77 -20.23
CA ASP A 3 -24.10 2.84 -21.20
C ASP A 3 -23.23 4.09 -20.94
N TYR A 4 -23.09 4.51 -19.67
CA TYR A 4 -22.19 5.60 -19.27
C TYR A 4 -20.70 5.29 -19.53
N MET A 5 -20.29 4.02 -19.46
CA MET A 5 -18.91 3.61 -19.77
C MET A 5 -18.63 3.67 -21.27
N ASN A 6 -19.62 3.33 -22.10
CA ASN A 6 -19.51 3.44 -23.55
C ASN A 6 -19.54 4.89 -24.02
N GLU A 7 -20.32 5.76 -23.36
CA GLU A 7 -20.37 7.20 -23.62
C GLU A 7 -19.06 7.91 -23.23
N GLY A 8 -18.41 7.50 -22.13
CA GLY A 8 -17.13 8.04 -21.67
C GLY A 8 -15.90 7.69 -22.54
N GLY A 9 -16.05 6.77 -23.49
CA GLY A 9 -14.97 6.33 -24.38
C GLY A 9 -13.92 5.42 -23.71
N SER A 10 -12.80 5.19 -24.41
CA SER A 10 -11.74 4.24 -24.00
C SER A 10 -11.07 4.60 -22.67
N ILE A 11 -10.99 5.88 -22.32
CA ILE A 11 -10.46 6.36 -21.04
C ILE A 11 -11.27 5.79 -19.87
N MET A 12 -12.56 5.54 -20.08
CA MET A 12 -13.42 5.08 -19.00
C MET A 12 -13.06 3.65 -18.57
N TRP A 13 -12.70 2.81 -19.53
CA TRP A 13 -12.16 1.47 -19.26
C TRP A 13 -10.78 1.51 -18.59
N ALA A 14 -9.93 2.48 -18.94
CA ALA A 14 -8.65 2.67 -18.27
C ALA A 14 -8.81 3.04 -16.79
N ILE A 15 -9.71 3.98 -16.47
CA ILE A 15 -10.02 4.35 -15.07
C ILE A 15 -10.64 3.16 -14.31
N ALA A 16 -11.50 2.37 -14.95
CA ALA A 16 -12.07 1.16 -14.34
C ALA A 16 -10.98 0.12 -14.01
N ALA A 17 -10.01 -0.07 -14.91
CA ALA A 17 -8.86 -0.95 -14.67
C ALA A 17 -8.00 -0.48 -13.49
N LEU A 18 -7.74 0.83 -13.38
CA LEU A 18 -7.03 1.41 -12.23
C LEU A 18 -7.81 1.20 -10.92
N SER A 19 -9.13 1.36 -10.96
CA SER A 19 -10.01 1.10 -9.80
C SER A 19 -9.92 -0.35 -9.33
N ALA A 20 -9.99 -1.30 -10.26
CA ALA A 20 -9.85 -2.73 -9.95
C ALA A 20 -8.48 -3.06 -9.34
N ALA A 21 -7.40 -2.50 -9.91
CA ALA A 21 -6.04 -2.68 -9.38
C ALA A 21 -5.90 -2.11 -7.96
N ALA A 22 -6.44 -0.91 -7.70
CA ALA A 22 -6.39 -0.29 -6.38
C ALA A 22 -7.21 -1.08 -5.33
N LEU A 23 -8.38 -1.60 -5.73
CA LEU A 23 -9.19 -2.44 -4.86
C LEU A 23 -8.47 -3.75 -4.50
N ALA A 24 -7.86 -4.41 -5.48
CA ALA A 24 -7.09 -5.63 -5.26
C ALA A 24 -5.94 -5.42 -4.27
N VAL A 25 -5.17 -4.34 -4.45
CA VAL A 25 -4.07 -3.97 -3.54
C VAL A 25 -4.59 -3.62 -2.14
N THR A 26 -5.70 -2.91 -2.05
CA THR A 26 -6.32 -2.55 -0.77
C THR A 26 -6.72 -3.79 0.02
N ILE A 27 -7.37 -4.76 -0.63
CA ILE A 27 -7.79 -6.01 0.02
C ILE A 27 -6.56 -6.82 0.45
N GLU A 28 -5.57 -6.98 -0.43
CA GLU A 28 -4.31 -7.67 -0.13
C GLU A 28 -3.64 -7.07 1.10
N ARG A 29 -3.51 -5.74 1.16
CA ARG A 29 -2.86 -5.04 2.27
C ARG A 29 -3.62 -5.11 3.57
N LEU A 30 -4.95 -5.00 3.54
CA LEU A 30 -5.77 -5.18 4.74
C LEU A 30 -5.61 -6.60 5.31
N MET A 31 -5.58 -7.63 4.46
CA MET A 31 -5.34 -9.00 4.90
C MET A 31 -3.92 -9.20 5.42
N PHE A 32 -2.93 -8.59 4.76
CA PHE A 32 -1.53 -8.64 5.15
C PHE A 32 -1.32 -8.07 6.56
N PHE A 33 -1.79 -6.84 6.84
CA PHE A 33 -1.60 -6.21 8.15
C PHE A 33 -2.37 -6.92 9.27
N ARG A 34 -3.53 -7.51 8.97
CA ARG A 34 -4.26 -8.35 9.94
C ARG A 34 -3.48 -9.59 10.36
N LYS A 35 -2.69 -10.17 9.46
CA LYS A 35 -1.83 -11.34 9.77
C LYS A 35 -0.46 -10.94 10.35
N ALA A 36 0.07 -9.78 9.95
CA ALA A 36 1.40 -9.33 10.36
C ALA A 36 1.43 -8.71 11.77
N SER A 37 0.27 -8.29 12.30
CA SER A 37 0.17 -7.76 13.66
C SER A 37 0.20 -8.91 14.68
N GLY A 38 1.11 -8.82 15.64
CA GLY A 38 1.24 -9.77 16.75
C GLY A 38 1.27 -9.04 18.09
N ASP A 39 0.95 -9.76 19.16
CA ASP A 39 1.09 -9.25 20.53
C ASP A 39 2.58 -9.15 20.88
N ALA A 40 3.08 -7.91 20.96
CA ALA A 40 4.48 -7.63 21.23
C ALA A 40 4.92 -8.17 22.59
N GLU A 41 4.07 -8.05 23.62
CA GLU A 41 4.42 -8.48 24.98
C GLU A 41 4.47 -10.01 25.09
N ASN A 42 3.60 -10.72 24.38
CA ASN A 42 3.69 -12.17 24.29
C ASN A 42 4.95 -12.61 23.54
N LEU A 43 5.24 -11.98 22.39
CA LEU A 43 6.43 -12.33 21.59
C LEU A 43 7.74 -12.05 22.32
N GLU A 44 7.83 -10.96 23.10
CA GLU A 44 8.99 -10.66 23.94
C GLU A 44 9.20 -11.75 25.01
N ARG A 45 8.11 -12.21 25.66
CA ARG A 45 8.17 -13.31 26.63
C ARG A 45 8.65 -14.62 25.99
N VAL A 46 8.10 -14.96 24.82
CA VAL A 46 8.51 -16.16 24.06
C VAL A 46 9.99 -16.08 23.68
N PHE A 47 10.47 -14.93 23.20
CA PHE A 47 11.88 -14.76 22.88
C PHE A 47 12.79 -14.89 24.11
N ALA A 48 12.45 -14.25 25.24
CA ALA A 48 13.23 -14.35 26.46
C ALA A 48 13.34 -15.80 26.97
N SER A 49 12.26 -16.57 26.86
CA SER A 49 12.26 -18.00 27.20
C SER A 49 13.13 -18.82 26.24
N ALA A 50 13.12 -18.51 24.94
CA ALA A 50 13.92 -19.21 23.94
C ALA A 50 15.43 -18.93 24.08
N VAL A 51 15.80 -17.71 24.47
CA VAL A 51 17.19 -17.32 24.76
C VAL A 51 17.75 -18.05 25.97
N SER A 52 16.93 -18.29 27.00
CA SER A 52 17.34 -18.97 28.24
C SER A 52 17.38 -20.50 28.13
N GLY A 53 17.30 -21.05 26.91
CA GLY A 53 17.29 -22.50 26.67
C GLY A 53 15.93 -23.16 26.85
N GLY A 54 14.86 -22.37 27.02
CA GLY A 54 13.48 -22.84 27.09
C GLY A 54 12.85 -23.08 25.72
N HIS A 55 11.53 -23.31 25.74
CA HIS A 55 10.73 -23.53 24.53
C HIS A 55 10.26 -22.18 23.96
N GLY A 56 10.39 -21.97 22.65
CA GLY A 56 9.92 -20.73 22.00
C GLY A 56 10.43 -20.52 20.57
N ARG A 57 11.52 -21.19 20.18
CA ARG A 57 12.03 -21.17 18.79
C ARG A 57 10.96 -21.53 17.76
N GLY A 58 10.20 -22.60 17.99
CA GLY A 58 9.15 -23.05 17.06
C GLY A 58 7.97 -22.08 16.95
N GLU A 59 7.61 -21.41 18.04
CA GLU A 59 6.53 -20.41 18.05
C GLU A 59 6.95 -19.14 17.29
N LEU A 60 8.20 -18.71 17.46
CA LEU A 60 8.74 -17.56 16.72
C LEU A 60 8.83 -17.81 15.21
N GLN A 61 9.18 -19.04 14.80
CA GLN A 61 9.30 -19.42 13.39
C GLN A 61 7.96 -19.64 12.69
N SER A 62 6.93 -20.05 13.44
CA SER A 62 5.59 -20.33 12.88
C SER A 62 4.70 -19.10 12.82
N SER A 63 5.00 -18.05 13.58
CA SER A 63 4.19 -16.83 13.61
C SER A 63 4.42 -15.94 12.37
N PRO A 64 3.35 -15.50 11.69
CA PRO A 64 3.45 -14.57 10.56
C PRO A 64 3.75 -13.12 10.99
N ALA A 65 3.84 -12.83 12.30
CA ALA A 65 4.09 -11.50 12.80
C ALA A 65 5.48 -10.98 12.43
N SER A 66 5.57 -9.70 12.06
CA SER A 66 6.86 -9.08 11.68
C SER A 66 7.87 -9.08 12.83
N LEU A 67 7.40 -8.80 14.05
CA LEU A 67 8.24 -8.85 15.24
C LEU A 67 8.76 -10.26 15.53
N SER A 68 7.97 -11.29 15.22
CA SER A 68 8.37 -12.69 15.37
C SER A 68 9.52 -13.07 14.44
N ARG A 69 9.51 -12.55 13.20
CA ARG A 69 10.62 -12.74 12.26
C ARG A 69 11.90 -12.07 12.73
N LEU A 70 11.82 -10.82 13.21
CA LEU A 70 12.95 -10.12 13.81
C LEU A 70 13.54 -10.90 14.99
N PHE A 71 12.67 -11.40 15.88
CA PHE A 71 13.08 -12.23 17.00
C PHE A 71 13.68 -13.58 16.57
N SER A 72 13.14 -14.22 15.54
CA SER A 72 13.73 -15.44 14.98
C SER A 72 15.13 -15.18 14.41
N ASP A 73 15.32 -14.08 13.68
CA ASP A 73 16.62 -13.68 13.12
C ASP A 73 17.63 -13.43 14.25
N ALA A 74 17.25 -12.61 15.24
CA ALA A 74 18.09 -12.30 16.40
C ALA A 74 18.45 -13.55 17.22
N LEU A 75 17.51 -14.49 17.37
CA LEU A 75 17.73 -15.72 18.12
C LEU A 75 18.68 -16.69 17.39
N SER A 76 18.66 -16.70 16.07
CA SER A 76 19.53 -17.54 15.25
C SER A 76 21.00 -17.13 15.35
N GLN A 77 21.27 -15.85 15.58
CA GLN A 77 22.60 -15.27 15.72
C GLN A 77 22.84 -14.68 17.11
N TRP A 78 22.19 -15.25 18.14
CA TRP A 78 22.26 -14.72 19.50
C TRP A 78 23.69 -14.66 20.06
N GLU A 79 24.58 -15.54 19.59
CA GLU A 79 26.00 -15.62 19.95
C GLU A 79 26.89 -14.59 19.25
N ALA A 80 26.38 -13.87 18.26
CA ALA A 80 27.13 -12.84 17.56
C ALA A 80 27.50 -11.67 18.49
N GLY A 81 28.51 -10.90 18.08
CA GLY A 81 28.93 -9.71 18.79
C GLY A 81 27.83 -8.65 18.84
N ARG A 82 27.97 -7.68 19.75
CA ARG A 82 26.98 -6.59 19.90
C ARG A 82 26.80 -5.78 18.61
N GLU A 83 27.90 -5.54 17.89
CA GLU A 83 27.88 -4.80 16.64
C GLU A 83 27.14 -5.58 15.55
N ASP A 84 27.42 -6.87 15.41
CA ASP A 84 26.72 -7.77 14.49
C ASP A 84 25.22 -7.84 14.82
N MET A 85 24.84 -7.99 16.10
CA MET A 85 23.44 -8.01 16.53
C MET A 85 22.71 -6.70 16.18
N LYS A 86 23.40 -5.56 16.30
CA LYS A 86 22.85 -4.26 15.90
C LYS A 86 22.61 -4.21 14.40
N LEU A 87 23.60 -4.61 13.60
CA LEU A 87 23.48 -4.64 12.14
C LEU A 87 22.35 -5.57 11.67
N LEU A 88 22.25 -6.76 12.27
CA LEU A 88 21.21 -7.74 11.95
C LEU A 88 19.81 -7.19 12.27
N THR A 89 19.62 -6.62 13.45
CA THR A 89 18.31 -6.06 13.84
C THR A 89 17.92 -4.86 12.97
N GLU A 90 18.87 -3.97 12.62
CA GLU A 90 18.63 -2.87 11.68
C GLU A 90 18.29 -3.38 10.27
N GLU A 91 18.94 -4.44 9.80
CA GLU A 91 18.64 -5.07 8.51
C GLU A 91 17.24 -5.70 8.50
N SER A 92 16.87 -6.44 9.55
CA SER A 92 15.54 -7.05 9.68
C SER A 92 14.44 -5.97 9.75
N VAL A 93 14.67 -4.86 10.47
CA VAL A 93 13.74 -3.72 10.48
C VAL A 93 13.56 -3.16 9.07
N ARG A 94 14.65 -2.87 8.36
CA ARG A 94 14.61 -2.33 6.99
C ARG A 94 13.88 -3.28 6.03
N ARG A 95 14.11 -4.58 6.17
CA ARG A 95 13.48 -5.62 5.35
C ARG A 95 11.96 -5.68 5.56
N GLU A 96 11.50 -5.57 6.80
CA GLU A 96 10.06 -5.55 7.10
C GLU A 96 9.38 -4.26 6.64
N ILE A 97 10.01 -3.09 6.82
CA ILE A 97 9.49 -1.80 6.28
C ILE A 97 9.31 -1.90 4.77
N TYR A 98 10.34 -2.35 4.05
CA TYR A 98 10.25 -2.53 2.59
C TYR A 98 9.10 -3.47 2.19
N ARG A 99 8.88 -4.55 2.95
CA ARG A 99 7.80 -5.51 2.71
C ARG A 99 6.41 -4.87 2.89
N TRP A 100 6.28 -3.96 3.86
CA TRP A 100 5.04 -3.23 4.10
C TRP A 100 4.74 -2.21 2.99
N GLU A 101 5.76 -1.53 2.48
CA GLU A 101 5.62 -0.47 1.47
C GLU A 101 5.39 -1.01 0.04
N ARG A 102 5.89 -2.20 -0.30
CA ARG A 102 6.02 -2.72 -1.69
C ARG A 102 4.79 -2.61 -2.62
N HIS A 103 3.55 -2.52 -2.10
CA HIS A 103 2.35 -2.37 -2.93
C HIS A 103 1.60 -1.03 -2.71
N LEU A 104 1.99 -0.22 -1.73
CA LEU A 104 1.34 1.08 -1.50
C LEU A 104 1.61 2.07 -2.62
N PHE A 105 2.76 1.96 -3.26
CA PHE A 105 3.10 2.74 -4.45
C PHE A 105 2.04 2.61 -5.57
N VAL A 106 1.36 1.46 -5.68
CA VAL A 106 0.26 1.30 -6.66
C VAL A 106 -0.92 2.21 -6.31
N LEU A 107 -1.30 2.30 -5.03
CA LEU A 107 -2.37 3.20 -4.59
C LEU A 107 -1.97 4.66 -4.79
N GLU A 108 -0.71 5.00 -4.52
CA GLU A 108 -0.18 6.34 -4.76
C GLU A 108 -0.26 6.72 -6.25
N ILE A 109 0.18 5.83 -7.15
CA ILE A 109 0.06 6.03 -8.60
C ILE A 109 -1.39 6.19 -9.01
N VAL A 110 -2.27 5.27 -8.59
CA VAL A 110 -3.69 5.31 -8.99
C VAL A 110 -4.35 6.61 -8.51
N GLY A 111 -4.06 7.04 -7.28
CA GLY A 111 -4.56 8.30 -6.74
C GLY A 111 -4.15 9.52 -7.57
N LYS A 112 -2.96 9.50 -8.19
CA LYS A 112 -2.47 10.58 -9.06
C LYS A 112 -2.96 10.45 -10.51
N LEU A 113 -2.99 9.24 -11.07
CA LEU A 113 -3.31 9.01 -12.48
C LEU A 113 -4.81 9.00 -12.78
N ALA A 114 -5.67 8.47 -11.90
CA ALA A 114 -7.11 8.46 -12.12
C ALA A 114 -7.71 9.86 -12.41
N PRO A 115 -7.40 10.93 -11.66
CA PRO A 115 -7.92 12.27 -11.96
C PRO A 115 -7.29 12.87 -13.23
N MET A 116 -6.01 12.59 -13.49
CA MET A 116 -5.34 13.03 -14.72
C MET A 116 -5.94 12.39 -15.97
N LEU A 117 -6.35 11.11 -15.89
CA LEU A 117 -7.08 10.43 -16.95
C LEU A 117 -8.48 11.04 -17.14
N GLY A 118 -9.16 11.41 -16.05
CA GLY A 118 -10.43 12.12 -16.13
C GLY A 118 -10.29 13.47 -16.85
N LEU A 119 -9.26 14.24 -16.52
CA LEU A 119 -8.91 15.49 -17.22
C LEU A 119 -8.52 15.25 -18.68
N LEU A 120 -7.79 14.18 -19.00
CA LEU A 120 -7.51 13.81 -20.38
C LEU A 120 -8.81 13.53 -21.15
N GLY A 121 -9.77 12.87 -20.50
CA GLY A 121 -11.10 12.60 -21.06
C GLY A 121 -11.86 13.87 -21.43
N THR A 122 -11.77 14.92 -20.62
CA THR A 122 -12.39 16.21 -20.97
C THR A 122 -11.73 16.85 -22.17
N VAL A 123 -10.40 16.85 -22.22
CA VAL A 123 -9.64 17.42 -23.34
C VAL A 123 -9.97 16.69 -24.63
N LEU A 124 -9.99 15.35 -24.62
CA LEU A 124 -10.37 14.58 -25.81
C LEU A 124 -11.82 14.81 -26.23
N GLY A 125 -12.76 14.87 -25.28
CA GLY A 125 -14.16 15.19 -25.57
C GLY A 125 -14.33 16.56 -26.23
N MET A 126 -13.57 17.56 -25.78
CA MET A 126 -13.53 18.88 -26.42
C MET A 126 -12.89 18.85 -27.80
N VAL A 127 -11.78 18.12 -27.99
CA VAL A 127 -11.12 17.98 -29.30
C VAL A 127 -12.06 17.33 -30.32
N GLU A 128 -12.78 16.27 -29.95
CA GLU A 128 -13.76 15.62 -30.82
C GLU A 128 -14.91 16.57 -31.19
N MET A 129 -15.45 17.29 -30.19
CA MET A 129 -16.50 18.29 -30.39
C MET A 129 -16.07 19.39 -31.37
N PHE A 130 -14.93 20.05 -31.14
CA PHE A 130 -14.43 21.12 -32.00
C PHE A 130 -13.82 20.63 -33.32
N GLY A 131 -13.39 19.37 -33.41
CA GLY A 131 -12.93 18.76 -34.66
C GLY A 131 -14.06 18.59 -35.66
N SER A 132 -15.26 18.20 -35.20
CA SER A 132 -16.46 18.08 -36.05
C SER A 132 -16.86 19.40 -36.71
N LEU A 133 -16.56 20.51 -36.04
CA LEU A 133 -16.76 21.88 -36.51
C LEU A 133 -15.84 22.26 -37.67
N HIS A 134 -14.57 21.85 -37.61
CA HIS A 134 -13.58 22.20 -38.62
C HIS A 134 -13.84 21.50 -39.97
N MET A 135 -14.45 20.30 -39.94
CA MET A 135 -14.75 19.49 -41.12
C MET A 135 -16.00 19.95 -41.90
N GLY A 136 -16.57 21.12 -41.58
CA GLY A 136 -17.70 21.71 -42.31
C GLY A 136 -19.10 21.25 -41.88
N GLY A 137 -19.22 20.56 -40.74
CA GLY A 137 -20.52 20.17 -40.18
C GLY A 137 -21.23 21.33 -39.49
N GLN A 138 -22.56 21.44 -39.66
CA GLN A 138 -23.39 22.25 -38.76
C GLN A 138 -23.34 21.63 -37.36
N ILE A 139 -23.09 22.44 -36.33
CA ILE A 139 -23.23 21.98 -34.95
C ILE A 139 -24.71 21.68 -34.69
N SER A 140 -25.05 20.40 -34.50
CA SER A 140 -26.29 20.08 -33.81
C SER A 140 -26.11 20.33 -32.31
N ALA A 141 -27.14 20.85 -31.65
CA ALA A 141 -27.13 21.00 -30.19
C ALA A 141 -26.82 19.66 -29.48
N GLU A 142 -27.19 18.54 -30.10
CA GLU A 142 -26.93 17.17 -29.66
C GLU A 142 -25.43 16.82 -29.68
N ALA A 143 -24.68 17.22 -30.71
CA ALA A 143 -23.24 16.97 -30.78
C ALA A 143 -22.45 17.72 -29.70
N VAL A 144 -22.82 18.98 -29.43
CA VAL A 144 -22.21 19.77 -28.35
C VAL A 144 -22.56 19.19 -26.98
N THR A 145 -23.83 18.92 -26.74
CA THR A 145 -24.26 18.38 -25.43
C THR A 145 -23.64 17.01 -25.16
N GLY A 146 -23.54 16.13 -26.17
CA GLY A 146 -22.85 14.83 -26.05
C GLY A 146 -21.37 14.94 -25.69
N GLY A 147 -20.63 15.83 -26.35
CA GLY A 147 -19.20 16.05 -26.06
C GLY A 147 -18.95 16.60 -24.64
N ILE A 148 -19.83 17.49 -24.16
CA ILE A 148 -19.78 18.02 -22.79
C ILE A 148 -20.07 16.88 -21.78
N TRP A 149 -21.09 16.07 -22.03
CA TRP A 149 -21.42 14.94 -21.16
C TRP A 149 -20.28 13.93 -21.04
N LYS A 150 -19.69 13.52 -22.17
CA LYS A 150 -18.51 12.64 -22.18
C LYS A 150 -17.35 13.21 -21.36
N ALA A 151 -17.07 14.51 -21.50
CA ALA A 151 -16.05 15.20 -20.73
C ALA A 151 -16.35 15.17 -19.21
N LEU A 152 -17.58 15.49 -18.81
CA LEU A 152 -17.96 15.53 -17.40
C LEU A 152 -17.93 14.13 -16.76
N TYR A 153 -18.44 13.11 -17.44
CA TYR A 153 -18.46 11.75 -16.91
C TYR A 153 -17.07 11.18 -16.64
N THR A 154 -16.12 11.42 -17.55
CA THR A 154 -14.73 10.95 -17.37
C THR A 154 -14.05 11.62 -16.17
N THR A 155 -14.31 12.90 -15.92
CA THR A 155 -13.79 13.62 -14.74
C THR A 155 -14.39 13.10 -13.45
N VAL A 156 -15.72 12.99 -13.39
CA VAL A 156 -16.43 12.47 -12.21
C VAL A 156 -15.92 11.08 -11.86
N ALA A 157 -15.76 10.21 -12.86
CA ALA A 157 -15.27 8.87 -12.64
C ALA A 157 -13.82 8.85 -12.14
N GLY A 158 -12.93 9.64 -12.75
CA GLY A 158 -11.54 9.77 -12.29
C GLY A 158 -11.43 10.21 -10.82
N LEU A 159 -12.21 11.21 -10.43
CA LEU A 159 -12.27 11.69 -9.03
C LEU A 159 -12.90 10.66 -8.09
N SER A 160 -13.95 9.97 -8.53
CA SER A 160 -14.64 8.95 -7.73
C SER A 160 -13.73 7.77 -7.36
N VAL A 161 -12.73 7.47 -8.19
CA VAL A 161 -11.70 6.47 -7.93
C VAL A 161 -10.56 7.06 -7.10
N ALA A 162 -10.10 8.27 -7.43
CA ALA A 162 -8.95 8.89 -6.78
C ALA A 162 -9.18 9.17 -5.28
N ILE A 163 -10.35 9.72 -4.93
CA ILE A 163 -10.64 10.18 -3.55
C ILE A 163 -10.56 9.01 -2.55
N PRO A 164 -11.27 7.87 -2.74
CA PRO A 164 -11.16 6.73 -1.84
C PRO A 164 -9.74 6.15 -1.81
N VAL A 165 -9.07 6.06 -2.96
CA VAL A 165 -7.74 5.46 -3.07
C VAL A 165 -6.70 6.26 -2.28
N ILE A 166 -6.71 7.60 -2.42
CA ILE A 166 -5.81 8.48 -1.66
C ILE A 166 -6.10 8.35 -0.15
N PHE A 167 -7.37 8.33 0.24
CA PHE A 167 -7.76 8.18 1.63
C PHE A 167 -7.26 6.85 2.23
N VAL A 168 -7.50 5.73 1.55
CA VAL A 168 -7.03 4.41 1.97
C VAL A 168 -5.49 4.34 2.01
N ASN A 169 -4.81 4.91 1.02
CA ASN A 169 -3.35 4.99 1.01
C ASN A 169 -2.82 5.73 2.25
N GLY A 170 -3.44 6.85 2.62
CA GLY A 170 -3.08 7.59 3.84
C GLY A 170 -3.26 6.77 5.11
N LEU A 171 -4.39 6.05 5.24
CA LEU A 171 -4.64 5.18 6.39
C LEU A 171 -3.64 4.02 6.48
N LEU A 172 -3.28 3.41 5.36
CA LEU A 172 -2.30 2.33 5.33
C LEU A 172 -0.88 2.82 5.65
N ASN A 173 -0.48 4.02 5.18
CA ASN A 173 0.79 4.63 5.58
C ASN A 173 0.83 4.89 7.08
N SER A 174 -0.22 5.48 7.66
CA SER A 174 -0.29 5.69 9.12
C SER A 174 -0.23 4.37 9.90
N ARG A 175 -0.80 3.29 9.35
CA ARG A 175 -0.70 1.94 9.92
C ARG A 175 0.75 1.43 9.89
N ILE A 176 1.48 1.66 8.80
CA ILE A 176 2.90 1.28 8.67
C ILE A 176 3.74 1.99 9.71
N ASP A 177 3.59 3.30 9.85
CA ASP A 177 4.36 4.08 10.83
C ASP A 177 4.20 3.51 12.25
N GLY A 178 2.97 3.11 12.61
CA GLY A 178 2.67 2.49 13.89
C GLY A 178 3.27 1.08 14.06
N GLU A 179 3.34 0.27 13.00
CA GLU A 179 3.97 -1.05 13.04
C GLU A 179 5.51 -0.96 13.01
N GLU A 180 6.07 0.01 12.30
CA GLU A 180 7.50 0.31 12.29
C GLU A 180 8.00 0.67 13.68
N GLU A 181 7.29 1.57 14.36
CA GLU A 181 7.62 1.98 15.70
C GLU A 181 7.57 0.79 16.69
N LYS A 182 6.60 -0.13 16.57
CA LYS A 182 6.58 -1.37 17.35
C LYS A 182 7.80 -2.26 17.07
N LEU A 183 8.16 -2.40 15.80
CA LEU A 183 9.27 -3.25 15.38
C LEU A 183 10.62 -2.68 15.87
N ARG A 184 10.81 -1.36 15.79
CA ARG A 184 11.98 -0.65 16.32
C ARG A 184 12.12 -0.81 17.82
N ARG A 185 11.02 -0.65 18.58
CA ARG A 185 11.03 -0.91 20.03
C ARG A 185 11.43 -2.35 20.36
N GLY A 186 10.98 -3.31 19.55
CA GLY A 186 11.38 -4.71 19.65
C GLY A 186 12.87 -4.93 19.40
N ALA A 187 13.44 -4.30 18.37
CA ALA A 187 14.87 -4.31 18.10
C ALA A 187 15.68 -3.73 19.29
N ASP A 188 15.26 -2.58 19.81
CA ASP A 188 15.90 -1.97 20.98
C ASP A 188 15.81 -2.86 22.22
N TRP A 189 14.69 -3.55 22.40
CA TRP A 189 14.50 -4.52 23.48
C TRP A 189 15.47 -5.70 23.37
N VAL A 190 15.63 -6.27 22.17
CA VAL A 190 16.62 -7.32 21.88
C VAL A 190 18.04 -6.83 22.22
N MET A 191 18.40 -5.62 21.81
CA MET A 191 19.71 -5.03 22.09
C MET A 191 19.95 -4.82 23.59
N ARG A 192 18.94 -4.40 24.35
CA ARG A 192 19.02 -4.28 25.81
C ARG A 192 19.23 -5.64 26.48
N LEU A 193 18.55 -6.68 26.00
CA LEU A 193 18.67 -8.03 26.53
C LEU A 193 20.04 -8.64 26.20
N HIS A 194 20.54 -8.45 24.97
CA HIS A 194 21.85 -8.91 24.53
C HIS A 194 22.99 -8.25 25.34
N ARG A 195 22.87 -6.95 25.65
CA ARG A 195 23.84 -6.25 26.50
C ARG A 195 24.00 -6.89 27.88
N LYS A 196 22.92 -7.39 28.49
CA LYS A 196 22.97 -8.05 29.81
C LYS A 196 23.73 -9.39 29.81
N ARG A 197 23.97 -9.98 28.64
CA ARG A 197 24.78 -11.20 28.49
C ARG A 197 26.29 -10.91 28.58
N GLY A 198 26.71 -9.74 28.08
CA GLY A 198 28.12 -9.34 28.02
C GLY A 198 28.61 -8.59 29.26
N ALA A 199 27.75 -8.38 30.26
CA ALA A 199 28.06 -7.78 31.56
C ALA A 199 28.04 -8.89 32.62
#